data_AF-A0AAP8N8K0-F1
#
_entry.id   AF-A0AAP8N8K0-F1
#
_cell.length_a   1.000
_cell.length_b   1.000
_cell.length_c   1.000
_cell.angle_alpha   90.00
_cell.angle_beta   90.00
_cell.angle_gamma   90.00
#
_symmetry.space_group_name_H-M   'P 1'
#
loop_
_entity.id
_entity.type
_entity.pdbx_description
1 polymer ?
#
loop_
_entity_poly.entity_id
_entity_poly.type
_entity_poly.pdbx_seq_one_letter_code
_entity_poly.pdbx_strand_id
1 'polypeptide(L)'
;PNRIDFGVGRAPGGDQFSTLALHEGKQPNLFNQYDKLVETMMFMSETMPVDHIYNRTLAAPLGAPLPEVWLLGSSGSSAAQAGRFGIGYS
;
A
#
# COMPACT_ATOMS: atom_id res chain seq x y z
N PRO A 1 12.75 -13.14 12.34
CA PRO A 1 11.40 -12.62 12.67
C PRO A 1 11.51 -11.23 13.31
N ASN A 2 10.52 -10.35 13.13
CA ASN A 2 10.44 -9.00 13.74
C ASN A 2 11.64 -8.09 13.45
N ARG A 3 12.12 -8.09 12.20
CA ARG A 3 13.29 -7.32 11.75
C ARG A 3 12.99 -6.43 10.53
N ILE A 4 11.73 -6.40 10.12
CA ILE A 4 11.25 -5.75 8.91
C ILE A 4 9.99 -5.00 9.31
N ASP A 5 9.95 -3.72 8.94
CA ASP A 5 8.76 -2.90 8.97
C ASP A 5 8.35 -2.60 7.52
N PHE A 6 7.05 -2.51 7.28
CA PHE A 6 6.50 -2.11 5.99
C PHE A 6 6.11 -0.63 6.03
N GLY A 7 6.97 0.21 5.46
CA GLY A 7 6.71 1.63 5.26
C GLY A 7 6.10 1.92 3.89
N VAL A 8 5.02 2.69 3.87
CA VAL A 8 4.36 3.14 2.63
C VAL A 8 4.09 4.63 2.68
N GLY A 9 4.23 5.30 1.55
CA GLY A 9 4.01 6.74 1.45
C GLY A 9 3.64 7.15 0.04
N ARG A 10 3.19 8.40 -0.11
CA ARG A 10 3.09 8.99 -1.43
C ARG A 10 4.50 9.18 -1.97
N ALA A 11 4.70 8.93 -3.26
CA ALA A 11 5.95 9.27 -3.94
C ALA A 11 5.78 10.60 -4.69
N PRO A 12 6.18 11.76 -4.11
CA PRO A 12 6.30 13.01 -4.86
C PRO A 12 7.69 13.18 -5.50
N GLY A 13 8.60 12.21 -5.33
CA GLY A 13 10.03 12.39 -5.62
C GLY A 13 10.45 12.24 -7.09
N GLY A 14 9.60 11.68 -7.94
CA GLY A 14 9.87 11.50 -9.37
C GLY A 14 9.31 12.66 -10.21
N ASP A 15 9.90 12.89 -11.37
CA ASP A 15 9.32 13.81 -12.36
C ASP A 15 8.02 13.25 -12.99
N GLN A 16 7.34 14.08 -13.76
CA GLN A 16 6.11 13.67 -14.45
C GLN A 16 6.35 12.56 -15.49
N PHE A 17 7.53 12.51 -16.10
CA PHE A 17 7.85 11.55 -17.17
C PHE A 17 8.08 10.14 -16.62
N SER A 18 8.79 10.03 -15.51
CA SER A 18 9.02 8.78 -14.78
C SER A 18 7.71 8.20 -14.22
N THR A 19 6.85 9.06 -13.68
CA THR A 19 5.49 8.67 -13.24
C THR A 19 4.67 8.14 -14.41
N LEU A 20 4.69 8.83 -15.55
CA LEU A 20 3.98 8.41 -16.75
C LEU A 20 4.53 7.09 -17.31
N ALA A 21 5.84 6.89 -17.32
CA ALA A 21 6.49 5.67 -17.77
C ALA A 21 6.12 4.46 -16.90
N LEU A 22 6.15 4.62 -15.56
CA LEU A 22 5.71 3.58 -14.61
C LEU A 22 4.21 3.27 -14.70
N HIS A 23 3.43 4.19 -15.26
CA HIS A 23 2.01 4.02 -15.50
C HIS A 23 1.67 3.70 -16.97
N GLU A 24 2.63 3.15 -17.72
CA GLU A 24 2.45 2.69 -19.11
C GLU A 24 1.88 3.77 -20.05
N GLY A 25 2.25 5.04 -19.85
CA GLY A 25 1.74 6.14 -20.66
C GLY A 25 0.31 6.58 -20.33
N LYS A 26 -0.35 5.97 -19.34
CA LYS A 26 -1.72 6.31 -18.92
C LYS A 26 -1.69 7.39 -17.85
N GLN A 27 -2.77 8.18 -17.77
CA GLN A 27 -2.92 9.16 -16.69
C GLN A 27 -3.07 8.45 -15.33
N PRO A 28 -2.17 8.71 -14.36
CA PRO A 28 -2.23 8.05 -13.04
C PRO A 28 -3.45 8.50 -12.25
N ASN A 29 -4.15 7.53 -11.66
CA ASN A 29 -5.13 7.84 -10.63
C ASN A 29 -4.38 8.19 -9.33
N LEU A 30 -4.40 9.47 -8.94
CA LEU A 30 -3.70 9.97 -7.76
C LEU A 30 -4.49 9.82 -6.45
N PHE A 31 -5.72 9.29 -6.52
CA PHE A 31 -6.65 9.20 -5.39
C PHE A 31 -6.90 7.77 -4.90
N ASN A 32 -6.33 6.75 -5.57
CA ASN A 32 -6.49 5.35 -5.19
C ASN A 32 -5.32 4.81 -4.35
N GLN A 33 -4.50 5.67 -3.76
CA GLN A 33 -3.32 5.20 -3.00
C GLN A 33 -3.71 4.40 -1.77
N TYR A 34 -4.81 4.74 -1.12
CA TYR A 34 -5.28 4.03 0.08
C TYR A 34 -5.94 2.70 -0.27
N ASP A 35 -6.59 2.60 -1.43
CA ASP A 35 -7.11 1.32 -1.93
C ASP A 35 -5.95 0.35 -2.17
N LYS A 36 -4.88 0.81 -2.83
CA LYS A 36 -3.65 0.02 -3.02
C LYS A 36 -3.00 -0.39 -1.70
N LEU A 37 -3.00 0.48 -0.70
CA LEU A 37 -2.50 0.16 0.64
C LEU A 37 -3.33 -0.96 1.28
N VAL A 38 -4.66 -0.86 1.23
CA VAL A 38 -5.57 -1.88 1.75
C VAL A 38 -5.37 -3.21 1.03
N GLU A 39 -5.31 -3.22 -0.30
CA GLU A 39 -5.04 -4.42 -1.10
C GLU A 39 -3.68 -5.05 -0.73
N THR A 40 -2.65 -4.23 -0.50
CA THR A 40 -1.34 -4.71 -0.07
C THR A 40 -1.41 -5.37 1.30
N MET A 41 -2.11 -4.76 2.26
CA MET A 41 -2.32 -5.38 3.58
C MET A 41 -3.14 -6.67 3.49
N MET A 42 -4.10 -6.76 2.57
CA MET A 42 -4.87 -7.98 2.30
C MET A 42 -4.00 -9.09 1.73
N PHE A 43 -3.06 -8.77 0.83
CA PHE A 43 -2.07 -9.74 0.34
C PHE A 43 -1.15 -10.22 1.45
N MET A 44 -0.63 -9.30 2.28
CA MET A 44 0.28 -9.64 3.38
C MET A 44 -0.41 -10.54 4.42
N SER A 45 -1.67 -10.27 4.72
CA SER A 45 -2.46 -11.00 5.73
C SER A 45 -3.24 -12.20 5.19
N GLU A 46 -3.15 -12.46 3.88
CA GLU A 46 -3.89 -13.53 3.20
C GLU A 46 -5.42 -13.42 3.41
N THR A 47 -5.96 -12.19 3.45
CA THR A 47 -7.38 -11.89 3.72
C THR A 47 -8.15 -11.40 2.49
N MET A 48 -7.63 -11.62 1.29
CA MET A 48 -8.26 -11.17 0.05
C MET A 48 -9.68 -11.76 -0.11
N PRO A 49 -10.73 -10.94 -0.35
CA PRO A 49 -12.10 -11.44 -0.53
C PRO A 49 -12.25 -12.36 -1.74
N VAL A 50 -13.17 -13.32 -1.67
CA VAL A 50 -13.34 -14.35 -2.71
C VAL A 50 -13.74 -13.75 -4.07
N ASP A 51 -14.52 -12.69 -4.05
CA ASP A 51 -15.01 -11.93 -5.20
C ASP A 51 -14.05 -10.84 -5.67
N HIS A 52 -12.93 -10.62 -4.97
CA HIS A 52 -11.94 -9.65 -5.37
C HIS A 52 -11.20 -10.08 -6.66
N ILE A 53 -10.92 -9.12 -7.53
CA ILE A 53 -10.26 -9.38 -8.83
C ILE A 53 -8.89 -10.07 -8.69
N TYR A 54 -8.24 -9.90 -7.54
CA TYR A 54 -6.90 -10.45 -7.26
C TYR A 54 -6.91 -11.70 -6.36
N ASN A 55 -8.08 -12.27 -6.03
CA ASN A 55 -8.16 -13.44 -5.15
C ASN A 55 -7.38 -14.68 -5.65
N ARG A 56 -7.10 -14.76 -6.95
CA ARG A 56 -6.30 -15.86 -7.54
C ARG A 56 -4.79 -15.63 -7.50
N THR A 57 -4.35 -14.46 -7.05
CA THR A 57 -2.93 -14.09 -6.96
C THR A 57 -2.42 -14.35 -5.55
N LEU A 58 -1.25 -14.98 -5.44
CA LEU A 58 -0.61 -15.26 -4.16
C LEU A 58 0.64 -14.40 -3.99
N ALA A 59 0.77 -13.77 -2.82
CA ALA A 59 2.01 -13.15 -2.39
C ALA A 59 2.84 -14.20 -1.61
N ALA A 60 3.88 -14.72 -2.25
CA ALA A 60 4.74 -15.74 -1.63
C ALA A 60 5.91 -15.10 -0.86
N PRO A 61 6.41 -15.73 0.22
CA PRO A 61 5.92 -16.98 0.80
C PRO A 61 4.64 -16.80 1.63
N LEU A 62 3.79 -17.83 1.66
CA LEU A 62 2.63 -17.90 2.53
C LEU A 62 3.04 -18.13 4.00
N GLY A 63 2.22 -17.67 4.94
CA GLY A 63 2.45 -17.79 6.38
C GLY A 63 3.62 -16.95 6.88
N ALA A 64 4.07 -15.96 6.11
CA ALA A 64 5.11 -15.03 6.55
C ALA A 64 4.61 -14.20 7.75
N PRO A 65 5.45 -13.95 8.78
CA PRO A 65 5.08 -13.05 9.87
C PRO A 65 4.78 -11.64 9.33
N LEU A 66 3.64 -11.08 9.75
CA LEU A 66 3.23 -9.73 9.38
C LEU A 66 4.17 -8.68 10.00
N PRO A 67 4.80 -7.79 9.21
CA PRO A 67 5.55 -6.67 9.74
C PRO A 67 4.61 -5.58 10.28
N GLU A 68 5.14 -4.67 11.10
CA GLU A 68 4.40 -3.46 11.44
C GLU A 68 4.23 -2.58 10.19
N VAL A 69 3.04 -2.00 10.04
CA VAL A 69 2.70 -1.15 8.89
C VAL A 69 2.77 0.31 9.31
N TRP A 70 3.47 1.12 8.51
CA TRP A 70 3.69 2.55 8.75
C TRP A 70 3.29 3.37 7.53
N LEU A 71 2.42 4.36 7.72
CA LEU A 71 2.07 5.34 6.71
C LEU A 71 2.87 6.63 6.90
N LEU A 72 3.65 7.00 5.88
CA LEU A 72 4.41 8.24 5.84
C LEU A 72 3.47 9.46 5.87
N GLY A 73 3.71 10.30 6.85
CA GLY A 73 3.00 11.53 7.11
C GLY A 73 3.31 12.60 6.08
N SER A 74 2.32 12.88 5.24
CA SER A 74 2.42 13.93 4.22
C SER A 74 1.36 15.03 4.38
N SER A 75 0.30 14.78 5.16
CA SER A 75 -0.80 15.72 5.40
C SER A 75 -1.66 15.28 6.58
N GLY A 76 -2.56 16.16 7.03
CA GLY A 76 -3.62 15.78 7.98
C GLY A 76 -4.54 14.67 7.45
N SER A 77 -4.75 14.58 6.13
CA SER A 77 -5.51 13.49 5.52
C SER A 77 -4.82 12.14 5.71
N SER A 78 -3.50 12.05 5.52
CA SER A 78 -2.77 10.79 5.76
C SER A 78 -2.79 10.40 7.24
N ALA A 79 -2.72 11.37 8.16
CA ALA A 79 -2.84 11.09 9.59
C ALA A 79 -4.21 10.48 9.95
N ALA A 80 -5.29 11.06 9.42
CA ALA A 80 -6.64 10.54 9.62
C ALA A 80 -6.80 9.11 9.05
N GLN A 81 -6.22 8.84 7.88
CA GLN A 81 -6.28 7.51 7.27
C GLN A 81 -5.47 6.47 8.06
N ALA A 82 -4.27 6.81 8.55
CA ALA A 82 -3.51 5.93 9.44
C ALA A 82 -4.33 5.54 10.68
N GLY A 83 -4.99 6.53 11.31
CA GLY A 83 -5.89 6.29 12.45
C GLY A 83 -7.09 5.40 12.11
N ARG A 84 -7.70 5.56 10.93
CA ARG A 84 -8.82 4.70 10.48
C ARG A 84 -8.38 3.25 10.23
N PHE A 85 -7.18 3.05 9.69
CA PHE A 85 -6.65 1.71 9.41
C PHE A 85 -5.98 1.06 10.63
N GLY A 86 -5.75 1.82 11.71
CA GLY A 86 -5.08 1.30 12.90
C GLY A 86 -3.61 0.99 12.68
N ILE A 87 -2.94 1.72 11.78
CA ILE A 87 -1.53 1.53 11.43
C ILE A 87 -0.65 2.67 11.97
N GLY A 88 0.67 2.45 12.01
CA GLY A 88 1.65 3.45 12.41
C GLY A 88 1.65 4.68 11.50
N TYR A 89 2.10 5.81 12.05
CA TYR A 89 2.22 7.09 11.33
C TYR A 89 3.58 7.72 11.66
N SER A 90 4.30 8.18 10.64
CA SER A 90 5.66 8.75 10.79
C SER A 90 5.81 10.06 10.04
#